data_AF-A0A538JS61-F1
#
_entry.id   AF-A0A538JS61-F1
#
_cell.length_a   1.000
_cell.length_b   1.000
_cell.length_c   1.000
_cell.angle_alpha   90.00
_cell.angle_beta   90.00
_cell.angle_gamma   90.00
#
_symmetry.space_group_name_H-M   'P 1'
#
loop_
_entity.id
_entity.type
_entity.pdbx_description
1 polymer ?
#
loop_
_entity_poly.entity_id
_entity_poly.type
_entity_poly.pdbx_seq_one_letter_code
_entity_poly.pdbx_strand_id
1 'polypeptide(L)'
;MACELCEAARITPWHHEDDVCWVADCEICDVPMVVWKQHGPEPPPADREHMLGRLHVVATARFGADGYHVDAVMRQIPDHFHAHARDPHWWSRRFGGARRSGL
;
A
#
# COMPACT_ATOMS: atom_id res chain seq x y z
N MET A 1 -9.79 20.20 -1.42
CA MET A 1 -8.39 20.03 -0.98
C MET A 1 -7.74 19.03 -1.93
N ALA A 2 -6.48 19.21 -2.32
CA ALA A 2 -5.80 18.24 -3.17
C ALA A 2 -5.40 17.02 -2.30
N CYS A 3 -5.80 15.82 -2.71
CA CYS A 3 -5.38 14.57 -2.09
C CYS A 3 -4.57 13.78 -3.11
N GLU A 4 -3.32 13.46 -2.78
CA GLU A 4 -2.40 12.74 -3.68
C GLU A 4 -2.93 11.33 -4.03
N LEU A 5 -3.67 10.70 -3.12
CA LEU A 5 -4.31 9.41 -3.37
C LEU A 5 -5.53 9.51 -4.32
N CYS A 6 -6.20 10.66 -4.35
CA CYS A 6 -7.24 10.93 -5.35
C CYS A 6 -6.66 11.21 -6.74
N GLU A 7 -5.48 11.87 -6.80
CA GLU A 7 -4.78 12.10 -8.06
C GLU A 7 -4.35 10.79 -8.72
N ALA A 8 -3.97 9.79 -7.91
CA ALA A 8 -3.59 8.46 -8.36
C ALA A 8 -2.48 8.48 -9.44
N ALA A 9 -1.50 9.38 -9.27
CA ALA A 9 -0.36 9.50 -10.17
C ALA A 9 0.43 8.17 -10.24
N ARG A 10 0.69 7.67 -11.45
CA ARG A 10 1.36 6.37 -11.68
C ARG A 10 2.88 6.48 -11.60
N ILE A 11 3.39 6.89 -10.45
CA ILE A 11 4.83 7.13 -10.21
C ILE A 11 5.59 5.92 -9.66
N THR A 12 4.88 4.91 -9.15
CA THR A 12 5.42 3.64 -8.66
C THR A 12 4.87 2.46 -9.47
N PRO A 13 5.39 1.23 -9.32
CA PRO A 13 4.78 0.04 -9.93
C PRO A 13 3.34 -0.17 -9.49
N TRP A 14 2.43 -0.36 -10.46
CA TRP A 14 1.03 -0.71 -10.24
C TRP A 14 0.82 -2.21 -10.46
N HIS A 15 0.06 -2.83 -9.57
CA HIS A 15 -0.21 -4.27 -9.58
C HIS A 15 -1.67 -4.59 -9.89
N HIS A 16 -2.57 -3.68 -9.55
CA HIS A 16 -4.01 -3.88 -9.72
C HIS A 16 -4.75 -2.55 -9.82
N GLU A 17 -5.84 -2.55 -10.57
CA GLU A 17 -6.82 -1.47 -10.60
C GLU A 17 -8.20 -2.03 -11.00
N ASP A 18 -9.24 -1.63 -10.28
CA ASP A 18 -10.64 -1.87 -10.64
C ASP A 18 -11.52 -0.67 -10.25
N ASP A 19 -12.84 -0.82 -10.27
CA ASP A 19 -13.78 0.26 -9.97
C ASP A 19 -13.76 0.70 -8.50
N VAL A 20 -13.29 -0.14 -7.58
CA VAL A 20 -13.26 0.12 -6.13
C VAL A 20 -11.91 0.66 -5.69
N CYS A 21 -10.81 0.11 -6.20
CA CYS A 21 -9.48 0.36 -5.66
C CYS A 21 -8.35 0.24 -6.68
N TRP A 22 -7.16 0.62 -6.24
CA TRP A 22 -5.90 0.31 -6.91
C TRP A 22 -4.88 -0.20 -5.90
N VAL A 23 -3.94 -1.01 -6.39
CA VAL A 23 -2.80 -1.51 -5.61
C VAL A 23 -1.51 -1.12 -6.34
N ALA A 24 -0.64 -0.40 -5.65
CA ALA A 24 0.67 0.00 -6.14
C ALA A 24 1.70 -0.06 -5.01
N ASP A 25 2.98 -0.03 -5.34
CA ASP A 25 4.02 0.12 -4.32
C ASP A 25 3.95 1.54 -3.72
N CYS A 26 3.97 1.64 -2.40
CA CYS A 26 4.04 2.93 -1.71
C CYS A 26 5.43 3.56 -1.90
N GLU A 27 5.49 4.79 -2.40
CA GLU A 27 6.75 5.53 -2.62
C GLU A 27 7.61 5.63 -1.34
N ILE A 28 6.97 5.77 -0.18
CA ILE A 28 7.69 6.02 1.09
C ILE A 28 8.04 4.71 1.82
N CYS A 29 7.25 3.65 1.62
CA CYS A 29 7.43 2.40 2.38
C CYS A 29 8.06 1.27 1.55
N ASP A 30 8.06 1.38 0.21
CA ASP A 30 8.51 0.33 -0.72
C ASP A 30 7.85 -1.04 -0.44
N VAL A 31 6.55 -0.99 -0.18
CA VAL A 31 5.69 -2.16 0.00
C VAL A 31 4.34 -1.94 -0.69
N PRO A 32 3.62 -3.02 -1.08
CA PRO A 32 2.30 -2.91 -1.67
C PRO A 32 1.34 -2.13 -0.76
N MET A 33 0.60 -1.21 -1.36
CA MET A 33 -0.43 -0.39 -0.73
C MET A 33 -1.70 -0.47 -1.57
N VAL A 34 -2.83 -0.77 -0.93
CA VAL A 34 -4.16 -0.63 -1.53
C VAL A 34 -4.77 0.69 -1.12
N VAL A 35 -5.47 1.33 -2.05
CA VAL A 35 -6.14 2.62 -1.83
C VAL A 35 -7.55 2.56 -2.39
N TRP A 36 -8.50 3.08 -1.63
CA TRP A 36 -9.88 3.22 -2.07
C TRP A 36 -9.99 4.32 -3.11
N LYS A 37 -10.69 4.10 -4.22
CA LYS A 37 -10.84 5.15 -5.25
C LYS A 37 -11.70 6.32 -4.76
N GLN A 38 -12.68 6.06 -3.90
CA GLN A 38 -13.46 7.14 -3.29
C GLN A 38 -12.67 7.78 -2.15
N HIS A 39 -12.78 9.11 -2.05
CA HIS A 39 -12.18 9.83 -0.94
C HIS A 39 -13.03 9.64 0.33
N GLY A 40 -12.40 9.13 1.37
CA GLY A 40 -12.99 8.98 2.69
C GLY A 40 -12.20 7.98 3.54
N PRO A 41 -12.25 8.09 4.88
CA PRO A 41 -11.50 7.21 5.77
C PRO A 41 -12.20 5.87 6.03
N GLU A 42 -13.50 5.80 5.76
CA GLU A 42 -14.39 4.69 6.15
C GLU A 42 -15.08 4.08 4.93
N PRO A 43 -14.39 3.18 4.20
CA PRO A 43 -15.02 2.43 3.12
C PRO A 43 -16.13 1.51 3.67
N PRO A 44 -17.20 1.26 2.90
CA PRO A 44 -18.17 0.23 3.22
C PRO A 44 -17.50 -1.12 3.49
N PRO A 45 -18.05 -1.99 4.36
CA PRO A 45 -17.43 -3.27 4.69
C PRO A 45 -17.08 -4.14 3.48
N ALA A 46 -17.94 -4.18 2.46
CA ALA A 46 -17.71 -4.94 1.23
C ALA A 46 -16.53 -4.38 0.41
N ASP A 47 -16.45 -3.06 0.24
CA ASP A 47 -15.32 -2.40 -0.42
C ASP A 47 -14.02 -2.65 0.35
N ARG A 48 -14.08 -2.59 1.69
CA ARG A 48 -12.93 -2.86 2.55
C ARG A 48 -12.45 -4.30 2.41
N GLU A 49 -13.35 -5.27 2.45
CA GLU A 49 -13.02 -6.69 2.26
C GLU A 49 -12.39 -6.92 0.89
N HIS A 50 -13.00 -6.37 -0.17
CA HIS A 50 -12.49 -6.46 -1.54
C HIS A 50 -11.06 -5.88 -1.66
N MET A 51 -10.85 -4.67 -1.15
CA MET A 51 -9.53 -4.02 -1.14
C MET A 51 -8.47 -4.85 -0.43
N LEU A 52 -8.78 -5.35 0.77
CA LEU A 52 -7.85 -6.17 1.53
C LEU A 52 -7.56 -7.49 0.79
N GLY A 53 -8.55 -8.09 0.14
CA GLY A 53 -8.37 -9.25 -0.73
C GLY A 53 -7.39 -8.97 -1.88
N ARG A 54 -7.53 -7.83 -2.59
CA ARG A 54 -6.60 -7.44 -3.66
C ARG A 54 -5.19 -7.19 -3.12
N LEU A 55 -5.07 -6.55 -1.96
CA LEU A 55 -3.78 -6.35 -1.30
C LEU A 55 -3.12 -7.69 -0.96
N HIS A 56 -3.87 -8.64 -0.39
CA HIS A 56 -3.36 -9.96 -0.04
C HIS A 56 -2.87 -10.74 -1.25
N VAL A 57 -3.55 -10.66 -2.40
CA VAL A 57 -3.08 -11.32 -3.65
C VAL A 57 -1.70 -10.81 -4.04
N VAL A 58 -1.51 -9.49 -4.09
CA VAL A 58 -0.23 -8.87 -4.48
C VAL A 58 0.87 -9.16 -3.44
N ALA A 59 0.54 -9.01 -2.16
CA ALA A 59 1.49 -9.21 -1.08
C ALA A 59 1.93 -10.66 -0.93
N THR A 60 1.02 -11.62 -1.07
CA THR A 60 1.35 -13.07 -1.05
C THR A 60 2.26 -13.44 -2.22
N ALA A 61 2.04 -12.87 -3.41
CA ALA A 61 2.93 -13.12 -4.55
C ALA A 61 4.35 -12.57 -4.32
N ARG A 62 4.50 -11.45 -3.58
CA ARG A 62 5.79 -10.80 -3.30
C ARG A 62 6.53 -11.40 -2.11
N PHE A 63 5.81 -11.73 -1.03
CA PHE A 63 6.40 -12.06 0.27
C PHE A 63 6.10 -13.49 0.74
N GLY A 64 5.19 -14.21 0.08
CA GLY A 64 4.60 -15.45 0.60
C GLY A 64 3.45 -15.19 1.58
N ALA A 65 2.61 -16.20 1.82
CA ALA A 65 1.35 -16.06 2.58
C ALA A 65 1.55 -15.55 4.02
N ASP A 66 2.62 -15.99 4.68
CA ASP A 66 2.95 -15.60 6.06
C ASP A 66 4.06 -14.52 6.12
N GLY A 67 4.46 -13.98 4.98
CA GLY A 67 5.59 -13.06 4.86
C GLY A 67 5.29 -11.61 5.19
N TYR A 68 4.05 -11.27 5.53
CA TYR A 68 3.61 -9.89 5.75
C TYR A 68 2.43 -9.78 6.71
N HIS A 69 2.17 -8.56 7.16
CA HIS A 69 0.95 -8.17 7.86
C HIS A 69 0.33 -6.93 7.22
N VAL A 70 -0.98 -6.75 7.38
CA VAL A 70 -1.68 -5.57 6.91
C VAL A 70 -1.64 -4.47 7.97
N ASP A 71 -1.13 -3.30 7.61
CA ASP A 71 -1.17 -2.06 8.40
C ASP A 71 -2.13 -1.06 7.74
N ALA A 72 -3.29 -0.88 8.36
CA ALA A 72 -4.31 0.08 7.93
C ALA A 72 -4.25 1.42 8.70
N VAL A 73 -3.16 1.70 9.43
CA VAL A 73 -3.02 2.98 10.13
C VAL A 73 -2.59 4.07 9.13
N MET A 74 -3.54 4.96 8.81
CA MET A 74 -3.39 6.06 7.86
C MET A 74 -2.66 7.26 8.49
N ARG A 75 -1.32 7.26 8.43
CA ARG A 75 -0.49 8.28 9.14
C ARG A 75 -0.31 9.59 8.39
N GLN A 76 -0.19 9.56 7.07
CA GLN A 76 0.11 10.77 6.27
C GLN A 76 -1.15 11.40 5.68
N ILE A 77 -2.07 10.57 5.19
CA ILE A 77 -3.34 11.00 4.60
C ILE A 77 -4.46 10.32 5.39
N PRO A 78 -4.75 10.81 6.61
CA PRO A 78 -5.67 10.16 7.55
C PRO A 78 -7.14 10.20 7.11
N ASP A 79 -7.50 11.05 6.15
CA ASP A 79 -8.86 11.24 5.63
C ASP A 79 -9.16 10.41 4.37
N HIS A 80 -8.20 9.61 3.87
CA HIS A 80 -8.37 8.76 2.70
C HIS A 80 -7.89 7.34 2.97
N PHE A 81 -8.82 6.39 2.92
CA PHE A 81 -8.55 4.98 3.20
C PHE A 81 -7.45 4.39 2.33
N HIS A 82 -6.43 3.88 3.01
CA HIS A 82 -5.38 3.07 2.42
C HIS A 82 -4.81 2.10 3.45
N ALA A 83 -4.27 0.98 2.97
CA ALA A 83 -3.60 -0.01 3.81
C ALA A 83 -2.34 -0.54 3.13
N HIS A 84 -1.33 -0.88 3.92
CA HIS A 84 -0.05 -1.40 3.45
C HIS A 84 0.13 -2.86 3.84
N ALA A 85 0.75 -3.66 2.98
CA ALA A 85 1.22 -5.00 3.32
C ALA A 85 2.71 -4.96 3.69
N ARG A 86 3.04 -5.00 4.99
CA ARG A 86 4.41 -4.85 5.49
C ARG A 86 5.02 -6.21 5.81
N ASP A 87 6.15 -6.55 5.20
CA ASP A 87 6.97 -7.69 5.61
C ASP A 87 7.87 -7.33 6.80
N PRO A 88 8.37 -8.28 7.61
CA PRO A 88 9.21 -7.99 8.78
C PRO A 88 10.45 -7.11 8.52
N HIS A 89 10.97 -7.10 7.28
CA HIS A 89 12.15 -6.33 6.90
C HIS A 89 11.83 -4.96 6.29
N TRP A 90 10.57 -4.53 6.27
CA TRP A 90 10.18 -3.23 5.71
C TRP A 90 10.92 -2.05 6.36
N TRP A 91 11.14 -2.11 7.68
CA TRP A 91 11.85 -1.06 8.42
C TRP A 91 13.34 -0.96 8.03
N SER A 92 13.99 -2.09 7.79
CA SER A 92 15.39 -2.10 7.34
C SER A 92 15.53 -1.63 5.89
N ARG A 93 14.53 -1.84 5.02
CA ARG A 93 14.54 -1.23 3.67
C ARG A 93 14.29 0.29 3.70
N ARG A 94 13.40 0.75 4.59
CA ARG A 94 13.10 2.19 4.79
C ARG A 94 14.29 3.00 5.34
N PHE A 95 15.10 2.42 6.24
CA PHE A 95 16.20 3.13 6.92
C PHE A 95 17.61 2.59 6.63
N GLY A 96 17.73 1.43 5.99
CA GLY A 96 19.01 0.78 5.66
C GLY A 96 19.61 1.19 4.31
N GLY A 97 18.94 2.07 3.56
CA GLY A 97 19.42 2.68 2.32
C GLY A 97 20.54 3.72 2.53
N ALA A 98 21.53 3.41 3.37
CA ALA A 98 22.79 4.14 3.43
C ALA A 98 23.92 3.17 3.79
N ARG A 99 24.29 2.31 2.85
CA ARG A 99 25.65 1.76 2.70
C ARG A 99 25.78 1.08 1.33
N ARG A 100 25.92 1.90 0.28
CA ARG A 100 26.82 1.56 -0.81
C ARG A 100 28.25 1.72 -0.26
N SER A 101 28.81 0.64 0.25
CA SER A 101 30.25 0.43 0.31
C SER A 101 30.48 -0.71 -0.68
N GLY A 102 31.01 -0.50 -1.88
CA GLY A 102 32.25 0.21 -2.12
C GLY A 102 33.41 -0.66 -1.65
N LEU A 103 33.62 -1.78 -2.34
CA LEU A 103 34.89 -2.50 -2.58
C LEU A 103 34.59 -3.73 -3.45
#